data_AF-A0A956LLH3-F1
#
_entry.id   AF-A0A956LLH3-F1
#
_cell.length_a   1.000
_cell.length_b   1.000
_cell.length_c   1.000
_cell.angle_alpha   90.00
_cell.angle_beta   90.00
_cell.angle_gamma   90.00
#
_symmetry.space_group_name_H-M   'P 1'
#
loop_
_entity.id
_entity.type
_entity.pdbx_description
1 polymer ?
#
loop_
_entity_poly.entity_id
_entity_poly.type
_entity_poly.pdbx_seq_one_letter_code
_entity_poly.pdbx_strand_id
1 'polypeptide(L)'
;MSVAVVTAGLASPRPVHASVIAEEPDPDALYEEGKAAFEAKDFETATDRWERSYRASGDPLVLYNIGTAYKAWYGKSGKRTHLEKAQVALQELAGVLEEDPTLGDPEEIATMLDEIEKELGGGEEEPVEPDPEPDPEPEGPEPEPEKPPKDKATTLRNAGIGTMAAGGVLIVGGIILGSVFAAKGTALTQDLNTLYEMDAPDAQLETVRADGKTANTISGVGFGLGIVLGGAAIAAGAALFAKSKKLRAEQGDGGDEEARVRVQPTLGGLVLSGRF
;
A
#
# COMPACT_ATOMS: atom_id res chain seq x y z
N MET A 1 32.99 69.64 43.37
CA MET A 1 32.95 68.26 43.89
C MET A 1 31.58 67.71 43.60
N SER A 2 31.45 66.81 42.62
CA SER A 2 30.15 66.23 42.22
C SER A 2 30.22 64.74 42.48
N VAL A 3 29.29 64.24 43.31
CA VAL A 3 29.12 62.82 43.64
C VAL A 3 28.09 62.24 42.68
N ALA A 4 28.50 61.26 41.87
CA ALA A 4 27.61 60.50 41.01
C ALA A 4 27.11 59.26 41.75
N VAL A 5 25.79 59.14 41.90
CA VAL A 5 25.10 57.96 42.44
C VAL A 5 24.88 56.98 41.31
N VAL A 6 25.42 55.77 41.43
CA VAL A 6 25.19 54.65 40.51
C VAL A 6 24.11 53.76 41.12
N THR A 7 22.92 53.77 40.54
CA THR A 7 21.84 52.82 40.84
C THR A 7 22.03 51.53 40.03
N ALA A 8 22.34 50.43 40.70
CA ALA A 8 22.39 49.10 40.13
C ALA A 8 20.97 48.53 39.97
N GLY A 9 20.55 48.27 38.73
CA GLY A 9 19.30 47.58 38.43
C GLY A 9 19.44 46.07 38.60
N LEU A 10 18.61 45.47 39.45
CA LEU A 10 18.48 44.02 39.61
C LEU A 10 17.70 43.45 38.40
N ALA A 11 18.37 42.66 37.57
CA ALA A 11 17.73 41.92 36.49
C ALA A 11 17.14 40.61 37.06
N SER A 12 15.83 40.41 36.88
CA SER A 12 15.16 39.16 37.24
C SER A 12 15.62 38.01 36.33
N PRO A 13 15.84 36.80 36.86
CA PRO A 13 16.18 35.63 36.05
C PRO A 13 15.01 35.27 35.13
N ARG A 14 15.29 35.11 33.83
CA ARG A 14 14.31 34.59 32.87
C ARG A 14 14.05 33.10 33.19
N PRO A 15 12.78 32.63 33.14
CA PRO A 15 12.49 31.21 33.26
C PRO A 15 13.11 30.48 32.07
N VAL A 16 14.04 29.57 32.36
CA VAL A 16 14.54 28.60 31.38
C VAL A 16 13.44 27.56 31.22
N HIS A 17 12.66 27.64 30.15
CA HIS A 17 11.81 26.53 29.77
C HIS A 17 12.72 25.37 29.36
N ALA A 18 12.88 24.41 30.26
CA ALA A 18 13.41 23.11 29.92
C ALA A 18 12.44 22.50 28.90
N SER A 19 12.79 22.57 27.61
CA SER A 19 12.17 21.72 26.60
C SER A 19 12.38 20.29 27.06
N VAL A 20 11.33 19.69 27.59
CA VAL A 20 11.24 18.23 27.70
C VAL A 20 11.30 17.76 26.25
N ILE A 21 12.48 17.31 25.82
CA ILE A 21 12.60 16.59 24.55
C ILE A 21 11.80 15.33 24.78
N ALA A 22 10.57 15.30 24.27
CA ALA A 22 9.80 14.07 24.23
C ALA A 22 10.64 13.10 23.40
N GLU A 23 11.12 12.05 24.05
CA GLU A 23 11.84 10.96 23.41
C GLU A 23 10.93 10.44 22.29
N GLU A 24 11.41 10.51 21.05
CA GLU A 24 10.65 9.92 19.95
C GLU A 24 10.50 8.42 20.24
N PRO A 25 9.30 7.85 20.03
CA PRO A 25 9.08 6.43 20.27
C PRO A 25 10.04 5.59 19.44
N ASP A 26 10.41 4.45 20.00
CA ASP A 26 11.28 3.43 19.40
C ASP A 26 10.89 3.17 17.92
N PRO A 27 11.82 3.28 16.94
CA PRO A 27 11.52 3.05 15.54
C PRO A 27 10.89 1.67 15.29
N ASP A 28 11.30 0.63 16.01
CA ASP A 28 10.74 -0.71 15.84
C ASP A 28 9.28 -0.77 16.27
N ALA A 29 8.93 -0.08 17.36
CA ALA A 29 7.54 0.05 17.80
C ALA A 29 6.69 0.81 16.78
N LEU A 30 7.22 1.90 16.21
CA LEU A 30 6.56 2.64 15.13
C LEU A 30 6.34 1.77 13.89
N TYR A 31 7.33 0.96 13.53
CA TYR A 31 7.23 0.03 12.41
C TYR A 31 6.10 -0.99 12.59
N GLU A 32 6.03 -1.64 13.75
CA GLU A 32 4.99 -2.62 14.06
C GLU A 32 3.59 -1.97 14.18
N GLU A 33 3.49 -0.75 14.71
CA GLU A 33 2.25 0.02 14.70
C GLU A 33 1.78 0.32 13.27
N GLY A 34 2.70 0.71 12.38
CA GLY A 34 2.41 0.96 10.96
C GLY A 34 1.89 -0.30 10.26
N LYS A 35 2.51 -1.45 10.54
CA LYS A 35 2.09 -2.75 10.01
C LYS A 35 0.69 -3.13 10.48
N ALA A 36 0.40 -3.02 11.78
CA ALA A 36 -0.94 -3.29 12.32
C ALA A 36 -2.02 -2.37 11.70
N ALA A 37 -1.70 -1.09 11.50
CA ALA A 37 -2.60 -0.13 10.85
C ALA A 37 -2.84 -0.48 9.36
N PHE A 38 -1.80 -0.89 8.64
CA PHE A 38 -1.91 -1.31 7.25
C PHE A 38 -2.79 -2.55 7.11
N GLU A 39 -2.62 -3.56 7.97
CA GLU A 39 -3.48 -4.75 8.04
C GLU A 39 -4.95 -4.39 8.32
N ALA A 40 -5.19 -3.36 9.14
CA ALA A 40 -6.52 -2.80 9.41
C ALA A 40 -7.08 -1.91 8.27
N LYS A 41 -6.34 -1.74 7.17
CA LYS A 41 -6.66 -0.82 6.04
C LYS A 41 -6.81 0.64 6.47
N ASP A 42 -6.15 1.00 7.56
CA ASP A 42 -5.95 2.37 8.00
C ASP A 42 -4.61 2.89 7.45
N PHE A 43 -4.61 3.17 6.15
CA PHE A 43 -3.42 3.58 5.41
C PHE A 43 -2.88 4.95 5.85
N GLU A 44 -3.73 5.80 6.41
CA GLU A 44 -3.33 7.09 6.98
C GLU A 44 -2.44 6.87 8.19
N THR A 45 -2.90 6.11 9.17
CA THR A 45 -2.10 5.76 10.34
C THR A 45 -0.86 4.96 9.94
N ALA A 46 -0.97 4.03 9.00
CA ALA A 46 0.17 3.23 8.54
C ALA A 46 1.32 4.10 7.97
N THR A 47 0.99 5.03 7.07
CA THR A 47 1.99 5.93 6.47
C THR A 47 2.60 6.88 7.50
N ASP A 48 1.82 7.46 8.42
CA ASP A 48 2.36 8.29 9.51
C ASP A 48 3.39 7.53 10.36
N ARG A 49 3.04 6.29 10.74
CA ARG A 49 3.89 5.46 11.60
C ARG A 49 5.18 5.04 10.90
N TRP A 50 5.09 4.59 9.65
CA TRP A 50 6.29 4.23 8.90
C TRP A 50 7.17 5.42 8.53
N GLU A 51 6.61 6.59 8.22
CA GLU A 51 7.42 7.81 8.00
C GLU A 51 8.20 8.22 9.25
N ARG A 52 7.57 8.11 10.44
CA ARG A 52 8.25 8.38 11.71
C ARG A 52 9.31 7.31 12.00
N SER A 53 9.01 6.03 11.75
CA SER A 53 9.96 4.93 11.86
C SER A 53 11.18 5.15 10.97
N TYR A 54 10.95 5.54 9.71
CA TYR A 54 12.01 5.82 8.74
C TYR A 54 12.89 7.00 9.19
N ARG A 55 12.27 8.09 9.66
CA ARG A 55 13.01 9.25 10.18
C ARG A 55 13.89 8.91 11.39
N ALA A 56 13.41 8.04 12.28
CA ALA A 56 14.12 7.66 13.49
C ALA A 56 15.23 6.62 13.25
N SER A 57 14.99 5.65 12.36
CA SER A 57 15.94 4.55 12.08
C SER A 57 16.91 4.83 10.94
N GLY A 58 16.49 5.58 9.93
CA GLY A 58 17.18 5.68 8.65
C GLY A 58 17.15 4.39 7.82
N ASP A 59 16.35 3.39 8.18
CA ASP A 59 16.31 2.10 7.47
C ASP A 59 15.59 2.25 6.11
N PRO A 60 16.31 2.15 4.98
CA PRO A 60 15.72 2.32 3.65
C PRO A 60 14.65 1.28 3.33
N LEU A 61 14.64 0.10 3.97
CA LEU A 61 13.63 -0.92 3.70
C LEU A 61 12.22 -0.48 4.14
N VAL A 62 12.11 0.49 5.05
CA VAL A 62 10.82 1.07 5.46
C VAL A 62 10.17 1.85 4.30
N LEU A 63 10.95 2.36 3.34
CA LEU A 63 10.45 3.09 2.17
C LEU A 63 9.54 2.22 1.29
N TYR A 64 9.79 0.92 1.20
CA TYR A 64 8.91 -0.02 0.49
C TYR A 64 7.50 -0.03 1.08
N ASN A 65 7.42 -0.10 2.42
CA ASN A 65 6.14 -0.09 3.14
C ASN A 65 5.42 1.25 3.00
N ILE A 66 6.16 2.37 3.05
CA ILE A 66 5.60 3.71 2.83
C ILE A 66 5.02 3.81 1.41
N GLY A 67 5.77 3.40 0.39
CA GLY A 67 5.36 3.43 -1.01
C GLY A 67 4.11 2.59 -1.28
N THR A 68 4.11 1.34 -0.83
CA THR A 68 2.97 0.42 -0.99
C THR A 68 1.73 0.88 -0.21
N ALA A 69 1.91 1.46 0.98
CA ALA A 69 0.83 2.06 1.77
C ALA A 69 0.15 3.22 1.06
N TYR A 70 0.95 4.14 0.51
CA TYR A 70 0.42 5.26 -0.24
C TYR A 70 -0.29 4.82 -1.53
N LYS A 71 0.24 3.82 -2.25
CA LYS A 71 -0.43 3.22 -3.42
C LYS A 71 -1.77 2.58 -3.04
N ALA A 72 -1.82 1.84 -1.92
CA ALA A 72 -3.07 1.28 -1.40
C ALA A 72 -4.08 2.37 -0.98
N TRP A 73 -3.59 3.46 -0.39
CA TRP A 73 -4.42 4.60 -0.01
C TRP A 73 -4.98 5.34 -1.23
N TYR A 74 -4.19 5.50 -2.29
CA TYR A 74 -4.68 5.99 -3.58
C TYR A 74 -5.83 5.12 -4.09
N GLY A 75 -5.68 3.79 -4.11
CA GLY A 75 -6.75 2.89 -4.55
C GLY A 75 -8.07 3.02 -3.77
N LYS A 76 -8.03 3.48 -2.51
CA LYS A 76 -9.21 3.75 -1.68
C LYS A 76 -9.78 5.15 -1.85
N SER A 77 -8.93 6.15 -2.08
CA SER A 77 -9.30 7.57 -2.02
C SER A 77 -9.42 8.26 -3.38
N GLY A 78 -8.78 7.72 -4.42
CA GLY A 78 -8.64 8.35 -5.74
C GLY A 78 -7.78 9.62 -5.74
N LYS A 79 -7.16 10.00 -4.61
CA LYS A 79 -6.40 11.26 -4.53
C LYS A 79 -5.00 11.08 -5.10
N ARG A 80 -4.74 11.73 -6.22
CA ARG A 80 -3.45 11.75 -6.93
C ARG A 80 -2.25 12.01 -5.99
N THR A 81 -2.42 12.86 -4.98
CA THR A 81 -1.35 13.18 -4.02
C THR A 81 -0.81 11.97 -3.25
N HIS A 82 -1.61 10.92 -3.02
CA HIS A 82 -1.09 9.68 -2.43
C HIS A 82 -0.22 8.92 -3.41
N LEU A 83 -0.60 8.88 -4.69
CA LEU A 83 0.16 8.20 -5.72
C LEU A 83 1.52 8.89 -5.98
N GLU A 84 1.55 10.22 -5.95
CA GLU A 84 2.79 11.01 -6.00
C GLU A 84 3.72 10.71 -4.81
N LYS A 85 3.16 10.60 -3.61
CA LYS A 85 3.94 10.21 -2.42
C LYS A 85 4.46 8.78 -2.51
N ALA A 86 3.68 7.85 -3.07
CA ALA A 86 4.13 6.49 -3.34
C ALA A 86 5.33 6.49 -4.29
N GLN A 87 5.26 7.30 -5.36
CA GLN A 87 6.35 7.46 -6.33
C GLN A 87 7.64 7.92 -5.65
N VAL A 88 7.58 8.96 -4.82
CA VAL A 88 8.75 9.53 -4.15
C VAL A 88 9.44 8.49 -3.25
N ALA A 89 8.68 7.79 -2.41
CA ALA A 89 9.25 6.79 -1.50
C ALA A 89 9.91 5.62 -2.28
N LEU A 90 9.29 5.17 -3.37
CA LEU A 90 9.83 4.07 -4.19
C LEU A 90 11.03 4.51 -5.04
N GLN A 91 11.08 5.76 -5.52
CA GLN A 91 12.26 6.30 -6.21
C GLN A 91 13.46 6.38 -5.27
N GLU A 92 13.24 6.79 -4.02
CA GLU A 92 14.29 6.82 -3.00
C GLU A 92 14.82 5.41 -2.71
N LEU A 93 13.93 4.43 -2.54
CA LEU A 93 14.32 3.03 -2.39
C LEU A 93 15.06 2.49 -3.63
N ALA A 94 14.62 2.83 -4.83
CA ALA A 94 15.28 2.42 -6.07
C ALA A 94 16.73 2.90 -6.10
N GLY A 95 17.00 4.16 -5.73
CA GLY A 95 18.36 4.68 -5.62
C GLY A 95 19.23 3.90 -4.64
N VAL A 96 18.66 3.50 -3.49
CA VAL A 96 19.38 2.66 -2.51
C VAL A 96 19.68 1.27 -3.07
N LEU A 97 18.73 0.66 -3.79
CA LEU A 97 18.91 -0.67 -4.40
C LEU A 97 19.88 -0.66 -5.60
N GLU A 98 20.01 0.46 -6.30
CA GLU A 98 21.05 0.64 -7.32
C GLU A 98 22.45 0.62 -6.71
N GLU A 99 22.62 1.20 -5.51
CA GLU A 99 23.89 1.20 -4.77
C GLU A 99 24.16 -0.16 -4.11
N ASP A 100 23.14 -0.77 -3.50
CA ASP A 100 23.20 -2.08 -2.85
C ASP A 100 22.02 -2.98 -3.24
N PRO A 101 22.17 -3.76 -4.34
CA PRO A 101 21.15 -4.70 -4.77
C PRO A 101 20.90 -5.88 -3.82
N THR A 102 21.68 -6.04 -2.75
CA THR A 102 21.47 -7.15 -1.81
C THR A 102 20.31 -6.91 -0.85
N LEU A 103 19.85 -5.66 -0.75
CA LEU A 103 18.76 -5.25 0.12
C LEU A 103 17.37 -5.61 -0.45
N GLY A 104 17.24 -5.87 -1.75
CA GLY A 104 15.95 -6.13 -2.39
C GLY A 104 16.03 -6.37 -3.90
N ASP A 105 14.87 -6.38 -4.57
CA ASP A 105 14.77 -6.58 -6.02
C ASP A 105 14.53 -5.24 -6.74
N PRO A 106 15.53 -4.69 -7.44
CA PRO A 106 15.36 -3.42 -8.16
C PRO A 106 14.37 -3.51 -9.33
N GLU A 107 14.19 -4.69 -9.94
CA GLU A 107 13.22 -4.88 -11.04
C GLU A 107 11.78 -4.79 -10.54
N GLU A 108 11.52 -5.27 -9.33
CA GLU A 108 10.22 -5.13 -8.67
C GLU A 108 9.87 -3.65 -8.47
N ILE A 109 10.81 -2.85 -7.94
CA ILE A 109 10.58 -1.42 -7.68
C ILE A 109 10.41 -0.65 -9.00
N ALA A 110 11.21 -0.94 -10.01
CA ALA A 110 11.06 -0.35 -11.34
C ALA A 110 9.66 -0.63 -11.93
N THR A 111 9.18 -1.86 -11.81
CA THR A 111 7.83 -2.23 -12.26
C THR A 111 6.74 -1.44 -11.52
N MET A 112 6.88 -1.27 -10.20
CA MET A 112 5.91 -0.46 -9.43
C MET A 112 5.93 1.02 -9.84
N LEU A 113 7.11 1.57 -10.14
CA LEU A 113 7.25 2.96 -10.58
C LEU A 113 6.63 3.18 -11.95
N ASP A 114 6.83 2.26 -12.91
CA ASP A 114 6.19 2.31 -14.23
C ASP A 114 4.65 2.27 -14.13
N GLU A 115 4.11 1.43 -13.25
CA GLU A 115 2.67 1.38 -12.98
C GLU A 115 2.15 2.72 -12.42
N ILE A 116 2.86 3.29 -11.45
CA ILE A 116 2.52 4.58 -10.86
C ILE A 116 2.59 5.70 -11.90
N GLU A 117 3.63 5.73 -12.74
CA GLU A 117 3.76 6.72 -13.81
C GLU A 117 2.61 6.62 -14.80
N LYS A 118 2.20 5.40 -15.18
CA LYS A 118 1.04 5.19 -16.05
C LYS A 118 -0.27 5.67 -15.42
N GLU A 119 -0.49 5.40 -14.14
CA GLU A 119 -1.67 5.88 -13.40
C GLU A 119 -1.66 7.41 -13.24
N LEU A 120 -0.49 8.02 -13.04
CA LEU A 120 -0.31 9.47 -13.01
C LEU A 120 -0.48 10.11 -14.40
N GLY A 121 -0.02 9.46 -15.48
CA GLY A 121 -0.14 9.96 -16.85
C GLY A 121 -1.55 9.80 -17.43
N GLY A 122 -2.31 8.80 -16.99
CA GLY A 122 -3.68 8.54 -17.45
C GLY A 122 -4.77 9.47 -16.89
N GLY A 123 -4.39 10.52 -16.13
CA GLY A 123 -5.31 11.44 -15.45
C GLY A 123 -5.38 12.87 -16.02
N GLU A 124 -4.72 13.15 -17.14
CA GLU A 124 -5.04 14.36 -17.93
C GLU A 124 -6.28 14.05 -18.79
N GLU A 125 -7.32 14.87 -18.61
CA GLU A 125 -8.65 14.85 -19.28
C GLU A 125 -9.75 14.01 -18.62
N GLU A 126 -10.36 14.54 -17.55
CA GLU A 126 -11.75 14.97 -17.77
C GLU A 126 -11.74 16.50 -17.90
N PRO A 127 -12.11 17.04 -19.07
CA PRO A 127 -12.44 18.45 -19.19
C PRO A 127 -13.46 18.74 -18.09
N VAL A 128 -13.19 19.72 -17.24
CA VAL A 128 -14.23 20.30 -16.40
C VAL A 128 -15.30 20.75 -17.40
N GLU A 129 -16.39 20.00 -17.53
CA GLU A 129 -17.52 20.44 -18.32
C GLU A 129 -17.87 21.83 -17.79
N PRO A 130 -17.96 22.85 -18.66
CA PRO A 130 -18.34 24.18 -18.22
C PRO A 130 -19.67 24.03 -17.47
N ASP A 131 -19.69 24.55 -16.25
CA ASP A 131 -20.85 24.57 -15.35
C ASP A 131 -22.10 24.88 -16.19
N PRO A 132 -23.07 23.95 -16.29
CA PRO A 132 -24.24 24.17 -17.13
C PRO A 132 -24.90 25.48 -16.69
N GLU A 133 -25.16 26.35 -17.67
CA GLU A 133 -25.91 27.59 -17.42
C GLU A 133 -27.16 27.25 -16.61
N PRO A 134 -27.55 28.09 -15.63
CA PRO A 134 -28.65 27.78 -14.72
C PRO A 134 -29.93 27.50 -15.51
N ASP A 135 -30.38 26.25 -15.43
CA ASP A 135 -31.62 25.77 -16.03
C ASP A 135 -32.82 26.52 -15.39
N PRO A 136 -33.81 26.99 -16.17
CA PRO A 136 -35.03 27.61 -15.66
C PRO A 136 -35.76 26.78 -14.58
N GLU A 137 -36.48 27.50 -13.72
CA GLU A 137 -37.24 27.00 -12.56
C GLU A 137 -38.05 25.70 -12.82
N PRO A 138 -38.14 24.80 -11.82
CA PRO A 138 -38.68 23.46 -11.99
C PRO A 138 -40.20 23.44 -12.24
N GLU A 139 -40.60 22.84 -13.36
CA GLU A 139 -41.91 22.20 -13.46
C GLU A 139 -41.93 20.92 -12.58
N GLY A 140 -43.11 20.54 -12.10
CA GLY A 140 -43.33 19.62 -10.96
C GLY A 140 -42.60 18.26 -11.00
N PRO A 141 -42.54 17.56 -9.85
CA PRO A 141 -41.73 16.36 -9.69
C PRO A 141 -42.17 15.24 -10.65
N GLU A 142 -41.34 14.99 -11.65
CA GLU A 142 -41.41 13.80 -12.48
C GLU A 142 -40.99 12.58 -11.64
N PRO A 143 -41.70 11.44 -11.71
CA PRO A 143 -41.39 10.27 -10.90
C PRO A 143 -39.96 9.78 -11.15
N GLU A 144 -39.19 9.69 -10.06
CA GLU A 144 -37.81 9.23 -10.06
C GLU A 144 -37.73 7.83 -10.70
N PRO A 145 -36.98 7.63 -11.80
CA PRO A 145 -36.87 6.33 -12.43
C PRO A 145 -36.23 5.33 -11.45
N GLU A 146 -36.90 4.19 -11.25
CA GLU A 146 -36.42 3.12 -10.38
C GLU A 146 -35.01 2.69 -10.81
N LYS A 147 -34.06 2.76 -9.87
CA LYS A 147 -32.68 2.32 -10.11
C LYS A 147 -32.70 0.87 -10.57
N PRO A 148 -32.09 0.53 -11.72
CA PRO A 148 -32.11 -0.84 -12.20
C PRO A 148 -31.46 -1.77 -11.17
N PRO A 149 -31.98 -2.99 -10.99
CA PRO A 149 -31.44 -3.94 -10.01
C PRO A 149 -29.98 -4.23 -10.32
N LYS A 150 -29.10 -4.08 -9.30
CA LYS A 150 -27.68 -4.41 -9.42
C LYS A 150 -27.53 -5.87 -9.86
N ASP A 151 -26.85 -6.05 -10.99
CA ASP A 151 -26.58 -7.38 -11.52
C ASP A 151 -25.63 -8.16 -10.57
N LYS A 152 -26.12 -9.33 -10.15
CA LYS A 152 -25.42 -10.22 -9.22
C LYS A 152 -24.14 -10.78 -9.86
N ALA A 153 -24.11 -10.92 -11.18
CA ALA A 153 -22.94 -11.45 -11.88
C ALA A 153 -21.76 -10.47 -11.84
N THR A 154 -22.00 -9.17 -12.02
CA THR A 154 -20.96 -8.14 -11.92
C THR A 154 -20.40 -8.02 -10.51
N THR A 155 -21.26 -8.13 -9.49
CA THR A 155 -20.84 -8.06 -8.08
C THR A 155 -19.93 -9.24 -7.71
N LEU A 156 -20.26 -10.47 -8.13
CA LEU A 156 -19.45 -11.67 -7.87
C LEU A 156 -18.11 -11.65 -8.61
N ARG A 157 -18.07 -11.09 -9.83
CA ARG A 157 -16.82 -10.93 -10.59
C ARG A 157 -15.86 -9.97 -9.88
N ASN A 158 -16.36 -8.82 -9.45
CA ASN A 158 -15.54 -7.83 -8.74
C ASN A 158 -15.05 -8.37 -7.39
N ALA A 159 -15.90 -9.13 -6.68
CA ALA A 159 -15.49 -9.84 -5.47
C ALA A 159 -14.40 -10.89 -5.74
N GLY A 160 -14.52 -11.66 -6.82
CA GLY A 160 -13.50 -12.63 -7.24
C GLY A 160 -12.15 -11.98 -7.57
N ILE A 161 -12.15 -10.89 -8.34
CA ILE A 161 -10.94 -10.13 -8.68
C ILE A 161 -10.30 -9.54 -7.42
N GLY A 162 -11.09 -8.90 -6.55
CA GLY A 162 -10.58 -8.34 -5.29
C GLY A 162 -9.99 -9.40 -4.36
N THR A 163 -10.57 -10.61 -4.32
CA THR A 163 -10.06 -11.71 -3.49
C THR A 163 -8.76 -12.29 -4.04
N MET A 164 -8.65 -12.45 -5.37
CA MET A 164 -7.39 -12.90 -6.00
C MET A 164 -6.27 -11.88 -5.82
N ALA A 165 -6.55 -10.59 -5.97
CA ALA A 165 -5.56 -9.52 -5.74
C ALA A 165 -5.05 -9.54 -4.28
N ALA A 166 -5.96 -9.66 -3.30
CA ALA A 166 -5.58 -9.78 -1.89
C ALA A 166 -4.75 -11.06 -1.62
N GLY A 167 -5.10 -12.19 -2.25
CA GLY A 167 -4.32 -13.43 -2.14
C GLY A 167 -2.91 -13.31 -2.74
N GLY A 168 -2.77 -12.62 -3.88
CA GLY A 168 -1.48 -12.35 -4.51
C GLY A 168 -0.54 -11.52 -3.62
N VAL A 169 -1.06 -10.45 -3.01
CA VAL A 169 -0.29 -9.60 -2.08
C VAL A 169 0.22 -10.41 -0.88
N LEU A 170 -0.58 -11.33 -0.34
CA LEU A 170 -0.16 -12.18 0.78
C LEU A 170 0.95 -13.17 0.40
N ILE A 171 0.96 -13.68 -0.83
CA ILE A 171 2.03 -14.57 -1.30
C ILE A 171 3.33 -13.78 -1.48
N VAL A 172 3.28 -12.63 -2.15
CA VAL A 172 4.47 -11.80 -2.39
C VAL A 172 5.06 -11.33 -1.06
N GLY A 173 4.24 -10.78 -0.16
CA GLY A 173 4.68 -10.38 1.17
C GLY A 173 5.26 -11.54 1.99
N GLY A 174 4.68 -12.75 1.89
CA GLY A 174 5.19 -13.95 2.53
C GLY A 174 6.55 -14.42 1.99
N ILE A 175 6.78 -14.27 0.67
CA ILE A 175 8.05 -14.63 0.03
C ILE A 175 9.15 -13.64 0.43
N ILE A 176 8.88 -12.34 0.42
CA ILE A 176 9.85 -11.29 0.77
C ILE A 176 10.27 -11.41 2.25
N LEU A 177 9.32 -11.52 3.18
CA LEU A 177 9.66 -11.78 4.59
C LEU A 177 10.41 -13.09 4.75
N GLY A 178 10.00 -14.12 4.03
CA GLY A 178 10.62 -15.43 4.07
C GLY A 178 12.10 -15.41 3.64
N SER A 179 12.43 -14.74 2.54
CA SER A 179 13.77 -14.68 1.98
C SER A 179 14.75 -13.87 2.84
N VAL A 180 14.32 -12.73 3.40
CA VAL A 180 15.14 -11.91 4.31
C VAL A 180 15.55 -12.70 5.56
N PHE A 181 14.60 -13.42 6.18
CA PHE A 181 14.91 -14.23 7.36
C PHE A 181 15.67 -15.52 7.02
N ALA A 182 15.51 -16.08 5.82
CA ALA A 182 16.34 -17.19 5.36
C ALA A 182 17.81 -16.78 5.19
N ALA A 183 18.07 -15.58 4.65
CA ALA A 183 19.42 -15.04 4.51
C ALA A 183 20.06 -14.74 5.88
N LYS A 184 19.31 -14.20 6.85
CA LYS A 184 19.83 -14.03 8.23
C LYS A 184 20.11 -15.37 8.91
N GLY A 185 19.33 -16.42 8.62
CA GLY A 185 19.54 -17.76 9.15
C GLY A 185 20.87 -18.39 8.71
N THR A 186 21.32 -18.15 7.48
CA THR A 186 22.61 -18.66 6.98
C THR A 186 23.79 -17.92 7.62
N ALA A 187 23.68 -16.60 7.82
CA ALA A 187 24.67 -15.80 8.54
C ALA A 187 24.82 -16.22 10.01
N LEU A 188 23.69 -16.41 10.73
CA LEU A 188 23.68 -16.93 12.10
C LEU A 188 24.31 -18.34 12.23
N THR A 189 24.18 -19.16 11.18
CA THR A 189 24.81 -20.49 11.14
C THR A 189 26.33 -20.40 10.99
N GLN A 190 26.82 -19.41 10.24
CA GLN A 190 28.26 -19.15 10.13
C GLN A 190 28.83 -18.61 11.45
N ASP A 191 28.15 -17.64 12.08
CA ASP A 191 28.55 -17.11 13.39
C ASP A 191 28.56 -18.19 14.48
N LEU A 192 27.58 -19.10 14.48
CA LEU A 192 27.56 -20.26 15.40
C LEU A 192 28.80 -21.14 15.21
N ASN A 193 29.19 -21.44 13.97
CA ASN A 193 30.37 -22.25 13.71
C ASN A 193 31.65 -21.54 14.15
N THR A 194 31.77 -20.24 13.90
CA THR A 194 32.93 -19.44 14.34
C THR A 194 33.02 -19.35 15.86
N LEU A 195 31.89 -19.16 16.56
CA LEU A 195 31.87 -19.15 18.03
C LEU A 195 32.22 -20.51 18.63
N TYR A 196 31.84 -21.61 17.98
CA TYR A 196 32.26 -22.96 18.37
C TYR A 196 33.76 -23.20 18.19
N GLU A 197 34.36 -22.68 17.11
CA GLU A 197 35.80 -22.76 16.87
C GLU A 197 36.61 -21.92 17.86
N MET A 198 36.01 -20.85 18.41
CA MET A 198 36.65 -19.95 19.38
C MET A 198 36.47 -20.36 20.85
N ASP A 199 35.78 -21.48 21.13
CA ASP A 199 35.46 -21.94 22.48
C ASP A 199 34.75 -20.83 23.30
N ALA A 200 33.81 -20.14 22.66
CA ALA A 200 33.10 -18.99 23.23
C ALA A 200 32.27 -19.41 24.47
N PRO A 201 32.14 -18.52 25.47
CA PRO A 201 31.41 -18.83 26.70
C PRO A 201 29.94 -19.16 26.41
N ASP A 202 29.38 -20.13 27.16
CA ASP A 202 28.03 -20.68 26.97
C ASP A 202 26.92 -19.63 26.87
N ALA A 203 27.05 -18.51 27.58
CA ALA A 203 26.10 -17.42 27.54
C ALA A 203 25.96 -16.78 26.14
N GLN A 204 27.06 -16.66 25.38
CA GLN A 204 27.03 -16.13 24.01
C GLN A 204 26.42 -17.14 23.04
N LEU A 205 26.73 -18.43 23.23
CA LEU A 205 26.11 -19.52 22.47
C LEU A 205 24.60 -19.61 22.71
N GLU A 206 24.13 -19.28 23.92
CA GLU A 206 22.71 -19.31 24.26
C GLU A 206 21.92 -18.17 23.60
N THR A 207 22.46 -16.95 23.56
CA THR A 207 21.87 -15.82 22.81
C THR A 207 21.75 -16.13 21.32
N VAL A 208 22.81 -16.60 20.68
CA VAL A 208 22.79 -16.88 19.24
C VAL A 208 21.84 -18.05 18.90
N ARG A 209 21.72 -19.05 19.79
CA ARG A 209 20.72 -20.12 19.64
C ARG A 209 19.28 -19.61 19.84
N ALA A 210 19.05 -18.67 20.75
CA ALA A 210 17.73 -18.07 20.96
C ALA A 210 17.30 -17.24 19.74
N ASP A 211 18.22 -16.46 19.18
CA ASP A 211 18.01 -15.67 17.96
C ASP A 211 17.76 -16.59 16.75
N GLY A 212 18.54 -17.66 16.61
CA GLY A 212 18.35 -18.66 15.56
C GLY A 212 17.00 -19.40 15.65
N LYS A 213 16.53 -19.73 16.86
CA LYS A 213 15.19 -20.33 17.06
C LYS A 213 14.07 -19.35 16.70
N THR A 214 14.23 -18.08 17.04
CA THR A 214 13.25 -17.03 16.73
C THR A 214 13.18 -16.80 15.23
N ALA A 215 14.32 -16.70 14.54
CA ALA A 215 14.40 -16.57 13.09
C ALA A 215 13.80 -17.79 12.35
N ASN A 216 14.10 -19.02 12.78
CA ASN A 216 13.50 -20.23 12.19
C ASN A 216 11.98 -20.32 12.42
N THR A 217 11.51 -19.89 13.59
CA THR A 217 10.07 -19.89 13.90
C THR A 217 9.35 -18.86 13.05
N ILE A 218 9.88 -17.64 12.93
CA ILE A 218 9.28 -16.57 12.12
C ILE A 218 9.35 -16.92 10.63
N SER A 219 10.46 -17.47 10.14
CA SER A 219 10.59 -17.90 8.74
C SER A 219 9.64 -19.05 8.42
N GLY A 220 9.55 -20.07 9.29
CA GLY A 220 8.65 -21.22 9.09
C GLY A 220 7.16 -20.85 9.16
N VAL A 221 6.78 -19.96 10.09
CA VAL A 221 5.41 -19.46 10.23
C VAL A 221 5.06 -18.51 9.09
N GLY A 222 5.99 -17.62 8.69
CA GLY A 222 5.80 -16.65 7.61
C GLY A 222 5.61 -17.30 6.23
N PHE A 223 6.49 -18.25 5.87
CA PHE A 223 6.32 -19.02 4.63
C PHE A 223 5.08 -19.93 4.68
N GLY A 224 4.84 -20.59 5.81
CA GLY A 224 3.73 -21.53 5.96
C GLY A 224 2.36 -20.86 5.88
N LEU A 225 2.16 -19.75 6.61
CA LEU A 225 0.88 -19.04 6.59
C LEU A 225 0.67 -18.21 5.33
N GLY A 226 1.71 -17.53 4.82
CA GLY A 226 1.59 -16.70 3.62
C GLY A 226 1.19 -17.51 2.39
N ILE A 227 1.85 -18.66 2.17
CA ILE A 227 1.55 -19.54 1.03
C ILE A 227 0.21 -20.26 1.20
N VAL A 228 -0.12 -20.74 2.40
CA VAL A 228 -1.39 -21.47 2.62
C VAL A 228 -2.59 -20.54 2.55
N LEU A 229 -2.54 -19.38 3.22
CA LEU A 229 -3.64 -18.41 3.20
C LEU A 229 -3.75 -17.70 1.85
N GLY A 230 -2.62 -17.27 1.27
CA GLY A 230 -2.57 -16.66 -0.05
C GLY A 230 -3.05 -17.62 -1.14
N GLY A 231 -2.58 -18.87 -1.11
CA GLY A 231 -3.02 -19.93 -2.03
C GLY A 231 -4.52 -20.25 -1.90
N ALA A 232 -5.05 -20.33 -0.67
CA ALA A 232 -6.47 -20.54 -0.44
C ALA A 232 -7.34 -19.37 -0.95
N ALA A 233 -6.87 -18.13 -0.77
CA ALA A 233 -7.56 -16.93 -1.26
C ALA A 233 -7.60 -16.88 -2.81
N ILE A 234 -6.49 -17.22 -3.49
CA ILE A 234 -6.46 -17.32 -4.95
C ILE A 234 -7.44 -18.40 -5.44
N ALA A 235 -7.45 -19.58 -4.81
CA ALA A 235 -8.36 -20.66 -5.18
C ALA A 235 -9.84 -20.26 -5.00
N ALA A 236 -10.17 -19.60 -3.89
CA ALA A 236 -11.52 -19.09 -3.63
C ALA A 236 -11.94 -18.00 -4.64
N GLY A 237 -11.03 -17.07 -4.95
CA GLY A 237 -11.27 -16.03 -5.95
C GLY A 237 -11.50 -16.60 -7.36
N ALA A 238 -10.70 -17.59 -7.76
CA ALA A 238 -10.87 -18.30 -9.04
C ALA A 238 -12.23 -19.03 -9.12
N ALA A 239 -12.67 -19.67 -8.03
CA ALA A 239 -13.97 -20.34 -7.97
C ALA A 239 -15.15 -19.34 -8.10
N LEU A 240 -15.06 -18.19 -7.44
CA LEU A 240 -16.06 -17.11 -7.57
C LEU A 240 -16.11 -16.55 -8.99
N PHE A 241 -14.95 -16.34 -9.61
CA PHE A 241 -14.86 -15.87 -11.00
C PHE A 241 -15.48 -16.87 -11.98
N ALA A 242 -15.17 -18.17 -11.85
CA ALA A 242 -15.77 -19.22 -12.68
C ALA A 242 -17.30 -19.29 -12.49
N LYS A 243 -17.79 -19.15 -11.27
CA LYS A 243 -19.24 -19.11 -10.97
C LYS A 243 -19.93 -17.90 -11.61
N SER A 244 -19.26 -16.74 -11.66
CA SER A 244 -19.79 -15.54 -12.32
C SER A 244 -20.00 -15.75 -13.82
N LYS A 245 -19.08 -16.44 -14.50
CA LYS A 245 -19.24 -16.80 -15.93
C LYS A 245 -20.46 -17.69 -16.15
N LYS A 246 -20.67 -18.67 -15.28
CA LYS A 246 -21.81 -19.59 -15.38
C LYS A 246 -23.16 -18.87 -15.21
N LEU A 247 -23.26 -17.98 -14.23
CA LEU A 247 -24.48 -17.19 -14.00
C LEU A 247 -24.82 -16.29 -15.20
N ARG A 248 -23.80 -15.74 -15.87
CA ARG A 248 -23.98 -14.96 -17.10
C ARG A 248 -24.51 -15.79 -18.27
N ALA A 249 -23.99 -17.01 -18.43
CA ALA A 249 -24.48 -17.95 -19.43
C ALA A 249 -25.94 -18.38 -19.16
N GLU A 250 -26.33 -18.55 -17.89
CA GLU A 250 -27.70 -18.91 -17.50
C GLU A 250 -28.69 -17.73 -17.62
N GLN A 251 -28.24 -16.48 -17.43
CA GLN A 251 -29.09 -15.29 -17.58
C GLN A 251 -29.36 -14.88 -19.03
N GLY A 252 -28.84 -15.60 -20.02
CA GLY A 252 -29.03 -15.24 -21.43
C GLY A 252 -28.29 -13.96 -21.83
N ASP A 253 -27.42 -13.42 -20.96
CA ASP A 253 -26.38 -12.43 -21.31
C ASP A 253 -25.17 -13.16 -21.92
N GLY A 254 -25.43 -14.26 -22.63
CA GLY A 254 -24.55 -14.75 -23.66
C GLY A 254 -24.62 -13.72 -24.77
N GLY A 255 -23.68 -12.78 -24.74
CA GLY A 255 -23.30 -12.04 -25.92
C GLY A 255 -22.85 -13.04 -26.97
N ASP A 256 -23.80 -13.62 -27.68
CA ASP A 256 -23.64 -13.72 -29.11
C ASP A 256 -23.41 -12.28 -29.57
N GLU A 257 -22.22 -12.05 -30.11
CA GLU A 257 -21.84 -10.88 -30.89
C GLU A 257 -22.73 -10.77 -32.15
N GLU A 258 -24.06 -10.80 -31.99
CA GLU A 258 -24.95 -10.30 -33.02
C GLU A 258 -24.69 -8.81 -33.11
N ALA A 259 -24.07 -8.40 -34.23
CA ALA A 259 -23.85 -7.01 -34.60
C ALA A 259 -25.13 -6.19 -34.40
N ARG A 260 -25.25 -5.50 -33.26
CA ARG A 260 -26.42 -4.68 -32.96
C ARG A 260 -26.31 -3.38 -33.74
N VAL A 261 -26.84 -3.40 -34.96
CA VAL A 261 -27.11 -2.19 -35.73
C VAL A 261 -28.23 -1.44 -35.02
N ARG A 262 -27.92 -0.29 -34.43
CA ARG A 262 -28.92 0.64 -33.88
C ARG A 262 -29.26 1.68 -34.93
N VAL A 263 -30.55 1.81 -35.22
CA VAL A 263 -31.09 2.87 -36.07
C VAL A 263 -31.73 3.92 -35.18
N GLN A 264 -31.28 5.17 -35.27
CA GLN A 264 -31.90 6.30 -34.58
C GLN A 264 -32.39 7.35 -35.57
N PRO A 265 -33.63 7.86 -35.41
CA PRO A 265 -34.10 9.01 -36.17
C PRO A 265 -33.43 10.28 -35.67
N THR A 266 -33.03 11.13 -36.60
CA THR A 266 -32.51 12.48 -36.36
C THR A 266 -33.31 13.48 -37.19
N LEU A 267 -33.24 14.76 -36.85
CA LEU A 267 -33.92 15.83 -37.58
C LEU A 267 -33.46 15.98 -39.06
N GLY A 268 -32.40 15.26 -39.45
CA GLY A 268 -31.89 15.20 -40.83
C GLY A 268 -31.94 13.83 -41.49
N GLY A 269 -32.54 12.79 -40.87
CA GLY A 269 -32.63 11.44 -41.46
C GLY A 269 -32.53 10.30 -40.45
N LEU A 270 -32.02 9.15 -40.89
CA LEU A 270 -31.74 7.98 -40.04
C LEU A 270 -30.22 7.79 -39.92
N VAL A 271 -29.72 7.63 -38.70
CA VAL A 271 -28.32 7.27 -38.44
C VAL A 271 -28.25 5.81 -38.02
N LEU A 272 -27.43 5.02 -38.72
CA LEU A 272 -27.05 3.68 -38.31
C LEU A 272 -25.73 3.74 -37.54
N SER A 273 -25.75 3.22 -36.32
CA SER A 273 -24.53 3.03 -35.53
C SER A 273 -24.42 1.56 -35.11
N GLY A 274 -23.23 0.99 -35.28
CA GLY A 274 -22.95 -0.40 -34.95
C GLY A 274 -21.46 -0.66 -35.06
N ARG A 275 -20.99 -1.70 -34.37
CA ARG A 275 -19.62 -2.20 -34.53
C ARG A 275 -19.68 -3.28 -35.61
N PHE A 276 -19.09 -2.99 -36.76
CA PHE A 276 -19.01 -3.89 -37.91
C PHE A 276 -17.69 -4.66 -37.88
#